data_AF-A0A5N8HI39-F1
#
_entry.id   AF-A0A5N8HI39-F1
#
_cell.length_a   1.000
_cell.length_b   1.000
_cell.length_c   1.000
_cell.angle_alpha   90.00
_cell.angle_beta   90.00
_cell.angle_gamma   90.00
#
_symmetry.space_group_name_H-M   'P 1'
#
loop_
_entity.id
_entity.type
_entity.pdbx_description
1 polymer ?
#
loop_
_entity_poly.entity_id
_entity_poly.type
_entity_poly.pdbx_seq_one_letter_code
_entity_poly.pdbx_strand_id
1 'polypeptide(L)' 'MDKVLDSAILSSANKRKGILAIGAHPDDIELGCGASLARLAQKGIYIAAVVMTTGNSGTDG' A
#
# COMPACT_ATOMS: atom_id res chain seq x y z
N MET A 1 3.97 21.80 -30.85
CA MET A 1 4.23 21.83 -29.38
C MET A 1 3.10 21.05 -28.77
N ASP A 2 3.39 19.79 -28.46
CA ASP A 2 2.38 18.75 -28.38
C ASP A 2 1.97 18.58 -26.92
N LYS A 3 0.90 19.28 -26.54
CA LYS A 3 0.35 19.30 -25.17
C LYS A 3 0.09 17.91 -24.58
N VAL A 4 -0.16 16.93 -25.45
CA VAL A 4 -0.36 15.52 -25.07
C VAL A 4 0.95 14.90 -24.56
N LEU A 5 2.07 15.20 -25.20
CA LEU A 5 3.39 14.71 -24.79
C LEU A 5 3.81 15.34 -23.45
N ASP A 6 3.57 16.64 -23.28
CA ASP A 6 3.85 17.35 -22.02
C ASP A 6 3.04 16.77 -20.85
N SER A 7 1.76 16.47 -21.06
CA SER A 7 0.87 15.87 -20.05
C SER A 7 1.30 14.45 -19.66
N ALA A 8 1.69 13.62 -20.63
CA ALA A 8 2.17 12.27 -20.35
C ALA A 8 3.49 12.27 -19.56
N ILE A 9 4.40 13.19 -19.87
CA ILE A 9 5.65 13.37 -19.12
C ILE A 9 5.36 13.86 -17.70
N LEU A 10 4.48 14.86 -17.53
CA LEU A 10 4.08 15.35 -16.20
C LEU A 10 3.43 14.24 -15.37
N SER A 11 2.53 13.45 -15.97
CA SER A 11 1.84 12.33 -15.31
C SER A 11 2.82 11.23 -14.87
N SER A 12 3.78 10.88 -15.73
CA SER A 12 4.84 9.91 -15.40
C SER A 12 5.77 10.43 -14.30
N ALA A 13 6.15 11.71 -14.35
CA ALA A 13 6.97 12.35 -13.33
C ALA A 13 6.24 12.45 -11.96
N ASN A 14 4.91 12.62 -11.96
CA ASN A 14 4.08 12.62 -10.75
C ASN A 14 3.61 11.23 -10.31
N LYS A 15 4.03 10.16 -11.00
CA LYS A 15 3.60 8.80 -10.68
C LYS A 15 4.27 8.34 -9.39
N ARG A 16 3.60 8.56 -8.26
CA ARG A 16 4.07 8.11 -6.95
C ARG A 16 4.01 6.58 -6.90
N LYS A 17 5.16 5.94 -6.68
CA LYS A 17 5.21 4.50 -6.40
C LYS A 17 4.52 4.24 -5.06
N GLY A 18 3.54 3.33 -5.07
CA GLY A 18 2.77 2.96 -3.89
C GLY A 18 2.71 1.44 -3.70
N ILE A 19 2.41 1.03 -2.48
CA ILE A 19 2.22 -0.36 -2.09
C ILE A 19 0.80 -0.52 -1.56
N LEU A 20 0.14 -1.59 -1.97
CA LEU A 20 -1.12 -2.04 -1.40
C LEU A 20 -0.87 -3.34 -0.65
N ALA A 21 -0.94 -3.30 0.67
CA ALA A 21 -0.87 -4.49 1.52
C ALA A 21 -2.29 -5.03 1.75
N ILE A 22 -2.50 -6.33 1.57
CA ILE A 22 -3.81 -6.96 1.71
C ILE A 22 -3.68 -8.11 2.71
N GLY A 23 -4.50 -8.07 3.77
CA GLY A 23 -4.61 -9.10 4.79
C GLY A 23 -6.04 -9.61 4.90
N ALA A 24 -6.22 -10.89 5.27
CA ALA A 24 -7.55 -11.45 5.50
C ALA A 24 -8.13 -10.96 6.83
N HIS A 25 -7.31 -10.91 7.88
CA HIS A 25 -7.69 -10.56 9.25
C HIS A 25 -6.84 -9.41 9.81
N PRO A 26 -7.28 -8.78 10.92
CA PRO A 26 -6.52 -7.74 11.59
C PRO A 26 -5.32 -8.36 12.33
N ASP A 27 -4.16 -8.38 11.67
CA ASP A 27 -2.84 -8.80 12.18
C ASP A 27 -1.94 -9.31 11.04
N ASP A 28 -2.54 -9.90 10.00
CA ASP A 28 -1.84 -10.52 8.87
C ASP A 28 -0.76 -9.62 8.26
N ILE A 29 -1.05 -8.32 8.12
CA ILE A 29 -0.14 -7.36 7.48
C ILE A 29 1.05 -7.06 8.40
N GLU A 30 0.79 -6.81 9.68
CA GLU A 30 1.79 -6.53 10.70
C GLU A 30 2.72 -7.73 10.91
N LEU A 31 2.14 -8.92 11.04
CA LEU A 31 2.87 -10.18 11.27
C LEU A 31 3.60 -10.66 10.02
N GLY A 32 2.97 -10.56 8.85
CA GLY A 32 3.53 -11.06 7.59
C GLY A 32 4.57 -10.15 6.97
N CYS A 33 4.40 -8.82 7.06
CA CYS A 33 5.27 -7.88 6.35
C CYS A 33 5.48 -6.52 7.02
N GLY A 34 5.08 -6.34 8.29
CA GLY A 34 5.13 -5.06 8.99
C GLY A 34 6.50 -4.38 8.96
N ALA A 35 7.58 -5.15 9.20
CA ALA A 35 8.95 -4.62 9.14
C ALA A 35 9.35 -4.11 7.74
N SER A 36 8.94 -4.82 6.70
CA SER A 36 9.17 -4.42 5.30
C SER A 36 8.41 -3.15 4.96
N LEU A 37 7.14 -3.06 5.33
CA LEU A 37 6.32 -1.87 5.12
C LEU A 37 6.88 -0.67 5.90
N ALA A 38 7.28 -0.84 7.15
CA ALA A 38 7.90 0.21 7.96
C ALA A 38 9.17 0.77 7.31
N ARG A 39 10.05 -0.12 6.80
CA ARG A 39 11.27 0.30 6.08
C ARG A 39 10.95 1.08 4.81
N LEU A 40 9.90 0.72 4.09
CA LEU A 40 9.49 1.37 2.84
C LEU A 40 8.75 2.70 3.12
N ALA A 41 7.98 2.78 4.20
CA ALA A 41 7.37 4.00 4.70
C ALA A 41 8.44 5.05 5.04
N GLN A 42 9.52 4.65 5.73
CA GLN A 42 10.65 5.53 6.03
C GLN A 42 11.35 6.08 4.78
N LYS A 43 11.22 5.40 3.63
CA LYS A 43 11.72 5.86 2.32
C LYS A 43 10.72 6.75 1.57
N GLY A 44 9.61 7.13 2.19
CA GLY A 44 8.58 8.00 1.60
C GLY A 44 7.62 7.32 0.63
N ILE A 45 7.65 5.98 0.55
CA ILE A 45 6.73 5.21 -0.30
C ILE A 45 5.32 5.30 0.29
N TYR A 46 4.34 5.58 -0.58
CA TYR A 46 2.94 5.58 -0.18
C TYR A 46 2.46 4.15 0.06
N ILE A 47 1.87 3.88 1.22
CA ILE A 47 1.38 2.56 1.57
C ILE A 47 -0.10 2.68 1.95
N ALA A 48 -0.92 1.81 1.38
CA ALA A 48 -2.30 1.59 1.79
C ALA A 48 -2.47 0.13 2.23
N ALA A 49 -3.29 -0.11 3.25
CA ALA A 49 -3.60 -1.43 3.75
C ALA A 49 -5.10 -1.72 3.57
N VAL A 50 -5.42 -2.94 3.17
CA VAL A 50 -6.80 -3.45 3.09
C VAL A 50 -6.88 -4.69 3.95
N VAL A 51 -7.76 -4.64 4.94
CA VAL A 51 -8.10 -5.79 5.77
C VAL A 51 -9.48 -6.27 5.35
N MET A 52 -9.58 -7.52 4.93
CA MET A 52 -10.79 -8.05 4.30
C MET A 52 -11.90 -8.37 5.31
N THR A 53 -11.53 -8.71 6.55
CA THR A 53 -12.46 -9.10 7.61
C THR A 53 -12.09 -8.47 8.95
N THR A 54 -13.04 -8.43 9.87
CA THR A 54 -12.86 -7.92 11.25
C THR A 54 -12.22 -8.93 12.20
N GLY A 55 -11.98 -10.18 11.77
CA GLY A 55 -11.34 -11.21 12.60
C GLY A 55 -12.16 -11.74 13.78
N ASN A 56 -13.49 -11.55 13.78
CA ASN A 56 -14.35 -11.91 14.92
C ASN A 56 -14.22 -13.37 15.38
N SER A 57 -13.96 -14.32 14.47
CA SER A 57 -13.89 -15.74 14.81
C SER A 57 -12.55 -16.20 15.42
N GLY A 58 -11.63 -15.28 15.74
CA GLY A 58 -10.31 -15.61 16.29
C GLY A 58 -10.30 -15.98 17.79
N THR A 59 -11.35 -15.65 18.54
CA THR A 59 -11.45 -15.88 20.00
C THR A 59 -12.66 -16.71 20.43
N ASP A 60 -13.50 -17.14 19.49
CA ASP A 60 -14.78 -17.80 19.77
C ASP A 60 -14.65 -19.33 19.94
N GLY A 61 -13.57 -19.78 20.60
CA GLY A 61 -13.23 -21.19 20.81
C GLY A 61 -12.91 -21.52 22.26
#